data_AF-A0A316L3N7-F1
#
_entry.id   AF-A0A316L3N7-F1
#
_cell.length_a   1.000
_cell.length_b   1.000
_cell.length_c   1.000
_cell.angle_alpha   90.00
_cell.angle_beta   90.00
_cell.angle_gamma   90.00
#
_symmetry.space_group_name_H-M   'P 1'
#
loop_
_entity.id
_entity.type
_entity.pdbx_description
1 polymer ?
#
loop_
_entity_poly.entity_id
_entity_poly.type
_entity_poly.pdbx_seq_one_letter_code
_entity_poly.pdbx_strand_id
1 'polypeptide(L)'
;MINVIFKDFSFEILPKRLEIFEKYTKIIQWGRANPTRFIEDFFKIQLTDMQKYVLLSSWAPANVVWLMGRNSGKSFLASPFMMARALLLPNTNTYIMAPSGGQAQETF
;
A
#
# COMPACT_ATOMS: atom_id res chain seq x y z
N MET A 1 -6.91 8.55 -18.06
CA MET A 1 -7.31 8.16 -16.68
C MET A 1 -7.94 6.79 -16.78
N ILE A 2 -7.22 5.72 -16.38
CA ILE A 2 -7.71 4.34 -16.53
C ILE A 2 -8.77 4.09 -15.45
N ASN A 3 -10.04 4.08 -15.85
CA ASN A 3 -11.15 3.73 -14.99
C ASN A 3 -11.27 2.19 -14.98
N VAL A 4 -10.70 1.55 -13.97
CA VAL A 4 -10.84 0.10 -13.76
C VAL A 4 -12.10 -0.15 -12.93
N ILE A 5 -13.26 0.06 -13.53
CA ILE A 5 -14.52 -0.49 -13.00
C ILE A 5 -15.01 -1.47 -14.06
N PHE A 6 -14.55 -2.71 -13.95
CA PHE A 6 -15.20 -3.81 -14.66
C PHE A 6 -16.48 -4.14 -13.89
N LYS A 7 -17.64 -3.83 -14.46
CA LYS A 7 -18.94 -4.34 -14.01
C LYS A 7 -19.06 -5.80 -14.46
N ASP A 8 -18.21 -6.69 -13.94
CA ASP A 8 -18.21 -8.11 -14.27
C ASP A 8 -19.17 -8.92 -13.37
N PHE A 9 -20.32 -8.34 -13.03
CA PHE A 9 -21.31 -9.05 -12.23
C PHE A 9 -22.25 -9.82 -13.15
N SER A 10 -22.24 -11.16 -13.00
CA SER A 10 -23.15 -12.07 -13.70
C SER A 10 -24.59 -12.09 -13.11
N PHE A 11 -24.86 -11.24 -12.11
CA PHE A 11 -26.13 -11.18 -11.38
C PHE A 11 -26.49 -9.75 -10.97
N GLU A 12 -27.78 -9.49 -10.73
CA GLU A 12 -28.27 -8.19 -10.28
C GLU A 12 -27.88 -7.92 -8.82
N ILE A 13 -27.28 -6.75 -8.59
CA ILE A 13 -26.90 -6.28 -7.26
C ILE A 13 -27.91 -5.27 -6.76
N LEU A 14 -28.31 -5.39 -5.49
CA LEU A 14 -29.15 -4.39 -4.82
C LEU A 14 -28.54 -2.98 -4.95
N PRO A 15 -29.33 -1.93 -5.27
CA PRO A 15 -28.83 -0.57 -5.44
C PRO A 15 -27.99 -0.05 -4.25
N LYS A 16 -28.39 -0.41 -3.03
CA LYS A 16 -27.65 -0.06 -1.80
C LYS A 16 -26.24 -0.67 -1.74
N ARG A 17 -26.05 -1.89 -2.27
CA ARG A 17 -24.73 -2.54 -2.33
C ARG A 17 -23.83 -1.88 -3.38
N LEU A 18 -24.41 -1.45 -4.51
CA LEU A 18 -23.67 -0.68 -5.52
C LEU A 18 -23.12 0.63 -4.93
N GLU A 19 -23.94 1.37 -4.19
CA GLU A 19 -23.51 2.61 -3.54
C GLU A 19 -22.33 2.38 -2.57
N ILE A 20 -22.35 1.28 -1.83
CA ILE A 20 -21.27 0.90 -0.91
C ILE A 20 -19.97 0.58 -1.69
N PHE A 21 -20.06 -0.20 -2.77
CA PHE A 21 -18.89 -0.51 -3.59
C PHE A 21 -18.30 0.74 -4.26
N GLU A 22 -19.14 1.67 -4.70
CA GLU A 22 -18.68 2.97 -5.21
C GLU A 22 -17.91 3.76 -4.14
N LYS A 23 -18.41 3.78 -2.89
CA LYS A 23 -17.71 4.43 -1.77
C LYS A 23 -16.34 3.79 -1.51
N TYR A 24 -16.27 2.46 -1.43
CA TYR A 24 -14.99 1.76 -1.23
C TYR A 24 -14.03 2.00 -2.38
N THR A 25 -14.51 1.98 -3.62
CA THR A 25 -13.68 2.23 -4.80
C THR A 25 -13.08 3.64 -4.75
N LYS A 26 -13.86 4.66 -4.36
CA LYS A 26 -13.35 6.02 -4.18
C LYS A 26 -12.22 6.08 -3.16
N ILE A 27 -12.36 5.40 -2.02
CA ILE A 27 -11.34 5.35 -0.97
C ILE A 27 -10.06 4.65 -1.47
N ILE A 28 -10.20 3.49 -2.12
CA ILE A 28 -9.07 2.73 -2.66
C ILE A 28 -8.32 3.54 -3.72
N GLN A 29 -9.03 4.16 -4.64
CA GLN A 29 -8.42 4.99 -5.70
C GLN A 29 -7.73 6.22 -5.10
N TRP A 30 -8.33 6.84 -4.09
CA TRP A 30 -7.69 7.93 -3.35
C TRP A 30 -6.41 7.48 -2.64
N GLY A 31 -6.43 6.31 -1.97
CA GLY A 31 -5.27 5.74 -1.28
C GLY A 31 -4.14 5.39 -2.24
N ARG A 32 -4.46 4.86 -3.43
CA ARG A 32 -3.47 4.61 -4.50
C ARG A 32 -2.81 5.89 -5.00
N ALA A 33 -3.54 7.01 -5.06
CA ALA A 33 -2.99 8.30 -5.46
C ALA A 33 -2.22 8.99 -4.33
N ASN A 34 -2.54 8.69 -3.07
CA ASN A 34 -1.97 9.34 -1.88
C ASN A 34 -1.54 8.31 -0.82
N PRO A 35 -0.52 7.47 -1.10
CA PRO A 35 -0.17 6.34 -0.22
C PRO A 35 0.30 6.77 1.17
N THR A 36 1.01 7.89 1.29
CA THR A 36 1.50 8.39 2.59
C THR A 36 0.36 8.87 3.49
N ARG A 37 -0.56 9.66 2.93
CA ARG A 37 -1.78 10.10 3.66
C ARG A 37 -2.65 8.91 4.03
N PHE A 38 -2.78 7.93 3.15
CA PHE A 38 -3.49 6.70 3.44
C PHE A 38 -2.92 5.98 4.67
N ILE A 39 -1.59 5.84 4.75
CA ILE A 39 -0.92 5.25 5.92
C ILE A 39 -1.18 6.05 7.19
N GLU A 40 -1.09 7.38 7.14
CA GLU A 40 -1.34 8.24 8.30
C GLU A 40 -2.80 8.16 8.77
N ASP A 41 -3.76 8.21 7.85
CA ASP A 41 -5.18 8.27 8.17
C ASP A 41 -5.78 6.91 8.53
N PHE A 42 -5.41 5.84 7.81
CA PHE A 42 -5.99 4.51 7.99
C PHE A 42 -5.18 3.64 8.95
N PHE A 43 -3.85 3.65 8.87
CA PHE A 43 -3.01 2.86 9.77
C PHE A 43 -2.67 3.60 11.06
N LYS A 44 -2.99 4.90 11.15
CA LYS A 44 -2.69 5.75 12.31
C LYS A 44 -1.21 5.79 12.65
N ILE A 45 -0.36 5.70 11.63
CA ILE A 45 1.09 5.77 11.74
C ILE A 45 1.57 7.14 11.26
N GLN A 46 2.17 7.91 12.16
CA GLN A 46 2.80 9.18 11.78
C GLN A 46 4.14 8.92 11.11
N LEU A 47 4.29 9.34 9.85
CA LEU A 47 5.52 9.19 9.09
C LEU A 47 6.38 10.45 9.21
N THR A 48 7.70 10.28 9.30
CA THR A 48 8.63 11.41 9.17
C THR A 48 8.73 11.86 7.72
N ASP A 49 9.20 13.09 7.48
CA ASP A 49 9.30 13.63 6.12
C ASP A 49 10.22 12.79 5.22
N MET A 50 11.30 12.26 5.79
CA MET A 50 12.21 11.34 5.09
C MET A 50 11.49 10.04 4.69
N GLN A 51 10.71 9.46 5.59
CA GLN A 51 9.92 8.26 5.31
C GLN A 51 8.86 8.53 4.23
N LYS A 52 8.16 9.67 4.29
CA LYS A 52 7.19 10.10 3.28
C LYS A 52 7.83 10.24 1.91
N TYR A 53 9.00 10.87 1.84
CA TYR A 53 9.76 11.05 0.61
C TYR A 53 10.14 9.71 -0.03
N VAL A 54 10.69 8.79 0.78
CA VAL A 54 11.07 7.45 0.31
C VAL A 54 9.84 6.67 -0.17
N LEU A 55 8.74 6.67 0.60
CA LEU A 55 7.51 5.96 0.22
C LEU A 55 6.91 6.48 -1.08
N LEU A 56 6.77 7.81 -1.23
CA LEU A 56 6.22 8.42 -2.45
C LEU A 56 7.09 8.12 -3.67
N SER A 57 8.40 8.26 -3.52
CA SER A 57 9.36 7.96 -4.60
C SER A 57 9.34 6.48 -5.00
N SER A 58 8.97 5.59 -4.06
CA SER A 58 8.95 4.14 -4.28
C SER A 58 7.61 3.60 -4.78
N TRP A 59 6.55 4.41 -4.79
CA TRP A 59 5.19 3.91 -5.00
C TRP A 59 4.89 3.55 -6.45
N ALA A 60 5.37 4.34 -7.40
CA ALA A 60 5.13 4.16 -8.83
C ALA A 60 6.19 3.30 -9.55
N PRO A 61 7.50 3.42 -9.27
CA PRO A 61 8.52 2.65 -9.98
C PRO A 61 8.45 1.15 -9.69
N ALA A 62 8.74 0.33 -10.70
CA ALA A 62 8.74 -1.13 -10.55
C ALA A 62 9.93 -1.65 -9.72
N ASN A 63 11.10 -1.02 -9.87
CA ASN A 63 12.33 -1.38 -9.16
C ASN A 63 12.84 -0.16 -8.37
N VAL A 64 13.14 -0.36 -7.09
CA VAL A 64 13.59 0.70 -6.20
C VAL A 64 14.70 0.17 -5.29
N VAL A 65 15.70 1.00 -5.03
CA VAL A 65 16.78 0.71 -4.08
C VAL A 65 16.80 1.80 -3.02
N TRP A 66 16.76 1.40 -1.75
CA TRP A 66 16.86 2.31 -0.60
C TRP A 66 18.27 2.30 -0.04
N LEU A 67 19.04 3.36 -0.29
CA LEU A 67 20.33 3.56 0.36
C LEU A 67 20.13 4.33 1.67
N MET A 68 20.14 3.61 2.79
CA MET A 68 19.73 4.15 4.09
C MET A 68 20.83 3.95 5.14
N GLY A 69 21.03 4.93 6.00
CA GLY A 69 21.92 4.82 7.15
C GLY A 69 21.44 3.78 8.18
N ARG A 70 22.34 3.36 9.09
CA ARG A 70 21.95 2.57 10.27
C ARG A 70 21.01 3.38 11.17
N ASN A 71 20.11 2.68 11.86
CA ASN A 71 19.10 3.27 12.75
C ASN A 71 18.09 4.24 12.10
N SER A 72 17.93 4.20 10.78
CA SER A 72 16.99 5.05 10.03
C SER A 72 15.52 4.62 10.12
N GLY A 73 15.20 3.57 10.88
CA GLY A 73 13.84 3.02 10.93
C GLY A 73 13.40 2.30 9.64
N LYS A 74 14.34 1.82 8.82
CA LYS A 74 14.06 1.18 7.52
C LYS A 74 13.13 -0.04 7.60
N SER A 75 13.22 -0.86 8.66
CA SER A 75 12.32 -2.01 8.83
C SER A 75 10.89 -1.55 9.09
N PHE A 76 10.72 -0.57 9.98
CA PHE A 76 9.44 0.07 10.23
C PHE A 76 8.88 0.79 9.00
N LEU A 77 9.72 1.28 8.08
CA LEU A 77 9.27 1.89 6.83
C LEU A 77 8.75 0.85 5.83
N ALA A 78 9.42 -0.30 5.76
CA ALA A 78 9.08 -1.37 4.83
C ALA A 78 7.72 -2.01 5.16
N SER A 79 7.40 -2.23 6.44
CA SER A 79 6.15 -2.86 6.86
C SER A 79 4.88 -2.13 6.37
N PRO A 80 4.65 -0.83 6.66
CA PRO A 80 3.47 -0.08 6.19
C PRO A 80 3.46 0.10 4.67
N PHE A 81 4.63 0.14 4.01
CA PHE A 81 4.70 0.13 2.54
C PHE A 81 4.10 -1.17 1.97
N MET A 82 4.57 -2.31 2.45
CA MET A 82 4.08 -3.63 2.02
C MET A 82 2.60 -3.81 2.36
N MET A 83 2.17 -3.40 3.56
CA MET A 83 0.76 -3.43 3.97
C MET A 83 -0.12 -2.55 3.10
N ALA A 84 0.30 -1.31 2.80
CA ALA A 84 -0.44 -0.41 1.93
C ALA A 84 -0.57 -0.98 0.52
N ARG A 85 0.49 -1.59 -0.03
CA ARG A 85 0.42 -2.25 -1.34
C ARG A 85 -0.52 -3.45 -1.30
N ALA A 86 -0.43 -4.31 -0.29
CA ALA A 86 -1.29 -5.47 -0.15
C ALA A 86 -2.78 -5.11 -0.06
N LEU A 87 -3.10 -4.00 0.62
CA LEU A 87 -4.49 -3.56 0.81
C LEU A 87 -5.03 -2.76 -0.38
N LEU A 88 -4.20 -1.91 -1.00
CA LEU A 88 -4.65 -1.03 -2.08
C LEU A 88 -4.57 -1.70 -3.46
N LEU A 89 -3.65 -2.63 -3.70
CA LEU A 89 -3.46 -3.27 -5.00
C LEU A 89 -3.99 -4.71 -4.97
N PRO A 90 -4.87 -5.10 -5.90
CA PRO A 90 -5.45 -6.43 -5.92
C PRO A 90 -4.40 -7.49 -6.25
N ASN A 91 -4.53 -8.69 -5.67
CA ASN A 91 -3.67 -9.85 -5.93
C ASN A 91 -2.17 -9.58 -5.71
N THR A 92 -1.84 -8.79 -4.69
CA THR A 92 -0.45 -8.48 -4.36
C THR A 92 0.16 -9.57 -3.48
N ASN A 93 1.16 -10.27 -4.00
CA ASN A 93 2.01 -11.17 -3.23
C ASN A 93 3.32 -10.48 -2.90
N THR A 94 3.69 -10.49 -1.62
CA THR A 94 4.94 -9.88 -1.13
C THR A 94 5.86 -10.96 -0.60
N TYR A 95 7.11 -10.97 -1.08
CA TYR A 95 8.14 -11.91 -0.67
C TYR A 95 9.29 -11.12 -0.04
N ILE A 96 9.79 -11.61 1.09
CA ILE A 96 10.91 -11.00 1.81
C ILE A 96 12.08 -11.93 1.75
N MET A 97 13.21 -11.39 1.33
CA MET A 97 14.47 -12.12 1.26
C MET A 97 15.49 -11.39 2.12
N ALA A 98 16.16 -12.14 2.98
CA ALA A 98 17.25 -11.66 3.82
C ALA A 98 18.37 -12.72 3.85
N PRO A 99 19.61 -12.33 4.21
CA PRO A 99 20.73 -13.27 4.33
C PRO A 99 20.46 -14.43 5.31
N SER A 100 19.65 -14.20 6.36
CA SER A 100 19.18 -15.25 7.26
C SER A 100 17.67 -15.26 7.38
N GLY A 101 17.09 -16.46 7.58
CA GLY A 101 15.64 -16.62 7.74
C GLY A 101 15.09 -15.86 8.95
N GLY A 102 15.87 -15.76 10.04
CA GLY A 102 15.48 -14.99 11.22
C GLY A 102 15.34 -13.50 10.95
N GLN A 103 16.24 -12.91 10.15
CA GLN A 103 16.14 -11.50 9.76
C GLN A 103 14.92 -11.22 8.87
N ALA A 104 14.58 -12.16 7.99
CA ALA A 104 13.36 -12.05 7.18
C ALA A 104 12.11 -12.13 8.08
N GLN A 105 12.10 -13.03 9.06
CA GLN A 105 11.01 -13.17 10.02
C GLN A 105 10.84 -11.91 10.88
N GLU A 106 11.91 -11.34 11.45
CA GLU A 106 11.83 -10.12 12.29
C GLU A 106 11.26 -8.88 11.58
N THR A 107 11.20 -8.89 10.24
CA THR A 107 10.58 -7.80 9.48
C THR A 107 9.04 -7.86 9.53
N PHE A 108 8.46 -8.97 10.04
CA PHE A 108 7.02 -9.19 10.24
C PHE A 108 6.63 -9.78 11.61
#